data_AF-A0AAP4BT25-F1
#
_entry.id   AF-A0AAP4BT25-F1
#
_cell.length_a   1.000
_cell.length_b   1.000
_cell.length_c   1.000
_cell.angle_alpha   90.00
_cell.angle_beta   90.00
_cell.angle_gamma   90.00
#
_symmetry.space_group_name_H-M   'P 1'
#
loop_
_entity.id
_entity.type
_entity.pdbx_description
1 polymer ?
#
loop_
_entity_poly.entity_id
_entity_poly.type
_entity_poly.pdbx_seq_one_letter_code
_entity_poly.pdbx_strand_id
1 'polypeptide(L)'
;MAANTPGGFSRRRLGIICAAVLASLLTWWWLKSAGVILVLVIAVLAWFYLASRPSSNEVQALRTSIKLSLDELDDVLAEYDEFAYSHDPDNLADRTIHRPELLNTDSADPDIERFHYEYSTAQRYRKRMHAHLANHHLGVGQLERLLRISDERVAKLREYWLAARRAAHRQGPGKPGTS
;
A
#
# COMPACT_ATOMS: atom_id res chain seq x y z
N MET A 1 23.74 -19.36 25.59
CA MET A 1 24.44 -18.06 25.69
C MET A 1 25.33 -17.90 24.47
N ALA A 2 24.84 -17.23 23.43
CA ALA A 2 25.57 -17.00 22.18
C ALA A 2 25.84 -15.49 22.06
N ALA A 3 27.09 -15.16 21.75
CA ALA A 3 27.65 -13.83 21.81
C ALA A 3 26.98 -12.84 20.84
N ASN A 4 26.73 -11.63 21.35
CA ASN A 4 26.31 -10.47 20.58
C ASN A 4 27.33 -10.17 19.48
N THR A 5 26.97 -10.41 18.23
CA THR A 5 27.63 -9.82 17.06
C THR A 5 27.32 -8.33 16.99
N PRO A 6 28.31 -7.42 17.14
CA PRO A 6 28.08 -6.00 16.88
C PRO A 6 27.85 -5.80 15.38
N GLY A 7 26.72 -5.17 15.05
CA GLY A 7 26.27 -4.91 13.68
C GLY A 7 27.36 -4.27 12.83
N GLY A 8 27.74 -4.96 11.75
CA GLY A 8 28.70 -4.48 10.78
C GLY A 8 28.21 -3.17 10.15
N PHE A 9 28.88 -2.06 10.48
CA PHE A 9 28.67 -0.78 9.81
C PHE A 9 28.93 -0.96 8.31
N SER A 10 27.92 -0.68 7.48
CA SER A 10 28.04 -0.70 6.01
C SER A 10 29.31 0.04 5.56
N ARG A 11 30.11 -0.55 4.67
CA ARG A 11 31.37 0.03 4.15
C ARG A 11 31.22 1.49 3.69
N ARG A 12 30.03 1.86 3.18
CA ARG A 12 29.69 3.24 2.81
C ARG A 12 29.55 4.17 4.02
N ARG A 13 28.99 3.70 5.14
CA ARG A 13 28.89 4.44 6.40
C ARG A 13 30.26 4.63 7.05
N LEU A 14 31.10 3.59 7.07
CA LEU A 14 32.49 3.70 7.52
C LEU A 14 33.28 4.70 6.66
N GLY A 15 33.12 4.66 5.34
CA GLY A 15 33.76 5.62 4.44
C GLY A 15 33.38 7.08 4.72
N ILE A 16 32.09 7.37 4.94
CA ILE A 16 31.61 8.72 5.25
C ILE A 16 32.13 9.19 6.62
N ILE A 17 32.11 8.32 7.64
CA ILE A 17 32.62 8.66 8.97
C ILE A 17 34.13 8.90 8.93
N CYS A 18 34.90 8.03 8.27
CA CYS A 18 36.35 8.20 8.12
C CYS A 18 36.69 9.48 7.36
N ALA A 19 35.96 9.80 6.28
CA ALA A 19 36.16 11.04 5.53
C ALA A 19 35.83 12.29 6.37
N ALA A 20 34.75 12.26 7.14
CA ALA A 20 34.38 13.36 8.03
C ALA A 20 35.38 13.58 9.17
N VAL A 21 35.91 12.49 9.75
CA VAL A 21 36.95 12.55 10.78
C VAL A 21 38.28 13.05 10.22
N LEU A 22 38.70 12.56 9.05
CA LEU A 22 39.92 13.04 8.36
C LEU A 22 39.84 14.52 7.98
N ALA A 23 38.69 14.95 7.44
CA ALA A 23 38.47 16.35 7.13
C ALA A 23 38.52 17.22 8.39
N SER A 24 37.92 16.77 9.49
CA SER A 24 37.94 17.48 10.78
C SER A 24 39.35 17.60 11.37
N LEU A 25 40.16 16.55 11.28
CA LEU A 25 41.56 16.54 11.74
C LEU A 25 42.45 17.45 10.88
N LEU A 26 42.28 17.45 9.55
CA LEU A 26 42.99 18.36 8.65
C LEU A 26 42.64 19.83 8.96
N THR A 27 41.36 20.10 9.23
CA THR A 27 40.88 21.47 9.50
C THR A 27 41.39 21.97 10.86
N TRP A 28 41.46 21.09 11.87
CA TRP A 28 42.03 21.41 13.19
C TRP A 28 43.52 21.71 13.11
N TRP A 29 44.28 20.97 12.29
CA TRP A 29 45.72 21.20 12.15
C TRP A 29 46.04 22.55 11.49
N TRP A 30 45.18 23.02 10.58
CA TRP A 30 45.49 24.19 9.75
C TRP A 30 44.89 25.52 10.25
N LEU A 31 43.77 25.52 10.98
CA LEU A 31 43.02 26.74 11.28
C LEU A 31 42.60 26.78 12.76
N LYS A 32 43.50 27.28 13.63
CA LYS A 32 43.15 27.59 15.03
C LYS A 32 41.92 28.52 15.04
N SER A 33 40.97 28.17 15.91
CA SER A 33 39.61 28.73 16.13
C SER A 33 38.58 28.61 14.99
N ALA A 34 38.91 28.90 13.74
CA ALA A 34 37.91 28.87 12.65
C ALA A 34 37.48 27.46 12.22
N GLY A 35 38.36 26.45 12.36
CA GLY A 35 38.03 25.05 12.00
C GLY A 35 36.98 24.41 12.91
N VAL A 36 36.89 24.85 14.17
CA VAL A 36 35.92 24.32 15.15
C VAL A 36 34.49 24.65 14.71
N ILE A 37 34.26 25.87 14.21
CA ILE A 37 32.94 26.31 13.75
C ILE A 37 32.48 25.46 12.56
N LEU A 38 33.39 25.17 11.62
CA LEU A 38 33.08 24.34 10.45
C LEU A 38 32.69 22.92 10.84
N VAL A 39 33.45 22.28 11.74
CA VAL A 39 33.14 20.93 12.25
C VAL A 39 31.80 20.92 12.96
N LEU A 40 31.49 21.95 13.74
CA LEU A 40 30.20 22.09 14.44
C LEU A 40 29.04 22.21 13.44
N VAL A 41 29.20 23.00 12.37
CA VAL A 41 28.21 23.12 11.30
C VAL A 41 28.01 21.79 10.58
N ILE A 42 29.09 21.08 10.22
CA ILE A 42 29.00 19.76 9.58
C ILE A 42 28.33 18.76 10.51
N ALA A 43 28.65 18.76 11.80
CA ALA A 43 28.03 17.88 12.80
C ALA A 43 26.54 18.15 12.95
N VAL A 44 26.12 19.43 12.99
CA VAL A 44 24.69 19.82 13.03
C VAL A 44 23.98 19.40 11.75
N LEU A 45 24.56 19.62 10.58
CA LEU A 45 23.98 19.19 9.31
C LEU A 45 23.90 17.66 9.22
N ALA A 46 24.93 16.95 9.65
CA ALA A 46 24.95 15.50 9.70
C ALA A 46 23.90 14.96 10.68
N TRP A 47 23.78 15.57 11.86
CA TRP A 47 22.74 15.24 12.84
C TRP A 47 21.34 15.50 12.28
N PHE A 48 21.10 16.66 11.68
CA PHE A 48 19.83 17.00 11.06
C PHE A 48 19.48 16.00 9.94
N TYR A 49 20.47 15.61 9.13
CA TYR A 49 20.29 14.62 8.08
C TYR A 49 20.01 13.21 8.62
N LEU A 50 20.63 12.83 9.74
CA LEU A 50 20.41 11.55 10.40
C LEU A 50 19.06 11.49 11.12
N ALA A 51 18.67 12.58 11.78
CA ALA A 51 17.39 12.74 12.47
C ALA A 51 16.23 12.82 11.48
N SER A 52 16.45 13.39 10.29
CA SER A 52 15.44 13.46 9.23
C SER A 52 15.34 12.18 8.40
N ARG A 53 16.20 11.16 8.62
CA ARG A 53 16.05 9.89 7.93
C ARG A 53 14.80 9.19 8.45
N PRO A 54 13.83 8.88 7.57
CA PRO A 54 12.73 8.00 7.93
C PRO A 54 13.29 6.73 8.56
N SER A 55 12.76 6.32 9.71
CA SER A 55 13.19 5.07 10.32
C SER A 55 12.89 3.95 9.31
N SER A 56 13.94 3.28 8.83
CA SER A 56 13.80 2.32 7.73
C SER A 56 12.83 1.19 8.07
N ASN A 57 12.68 0.90 9.38
CA ASN A 57 11.76 -0.10 9.90
C ASN A 57 10.30 0.33 9.74
N GLU A 58 9.96 1.58 10.10
CA GLU A 58 8.59 2.10 9.97
C GLU A 58 8.15 2.21 8.50
N VAL A 59 9.03 2.67 7.62
CA VAL A 59 8.78 2.68 6.16
C VAL A 59 8.50 1.27 5.64
N GLN A 60 9.27 0.28 6.10
CA GLN A 60 9.05 -1.12 5.72
C GLN A 60 7.73 -1.66 6.29
N ALA A 61 7.44 -1.39 7.57
CA ALA A 61 6.19 -1.79 8.20
C ALA A 61 4.97 -1.23 7.45
N LEU A 62 4.97 0.08 7.16
CA LEU A 62 3.88 0.72 6.41
C LEU A 62 3.72 0.14 5.01
N ARG A 63 4.82 -0.17 4.31
CA ARG A 63 4.75 -0.83 2.99
C ARG A 63 4.13 -2.22 3.08
N THR A 64 4.50 -2.99 4.10
CA THR A 64 3.90 -4.30 4.36
C THR A 64 2.41 -4.17 4.66
N SER A 65 2.00 -3.20 5.48
CA SER A 65 0.58 -2.94 5.77
C SER A 65 -0.19 -2.57 4.51
N ILE A 66 0.33 -1.66 3.67
CA ILE A 66 -0.33 -1.30 2.42
C ILE A 66 -0.44 -2.53 1.51
N LYS A 67 0.62 -3.35 1.45
CA LYS A 67 0.58 -4.58 0.65
C LYS A 67 -0.52 -5.52 1.14
N LEU A 68 -0.66 -5.70 2.46
CA LEU A 68 -1.74 -6.50 3.04
C LEU A 68 -3.13 -5.97 2.64
N SER A 69 -3.35 -4.65 2.72
CA SER A 69 -4.62 -4.05 2.27
C SER A 69 -4.86 -4.25 0.77
N LEU A 70 -3.81 -4.25 -0.06
CA LEU A 70 -3.95 -4.55 -1.48
C LEU A 70 -4.23 -6.02 -1.75
N ASP A 71 -3.64 -6.93 -0.97
CA ASP A 71 -3.93 -8.36 -1.04
C ASP A 71 -5.42 -8.60 -0.67
N GLU A 72 -5.95 -7.93 0.36
CA GLU A 72 -7.38 -7.98 0.69
C GLU A 72 -8.29 -7.41 -0.42
N LEU A 73 -7.83 -6.35 -1.11
CA LEU A 73 -8.53 -5.81 -2.27
C LEU A 73 -8.58 -6.84 -3.41
N ASP A 74 -7.45 -7.53 -3.64
CA ASP A 74 -7.34 -8.59 -4.64
C ASP A 74 -8.25 -9.77 -4.34
N ASP A 75 -8.39 -10.17 -3.08
CA ASP A 75 -9.30 -11.24 -2.68
C ASP A 75 -10.76 -10.92 -3.04
N VAL A 76 -11.22 -9.69 -2.81
CA VAL A 76 -12.60 -9.29 -3.14
C VAL A 76 -12.82 -9.23 -4.65
N LEU A 77 -11.83 -8.75 -5.41
CA LEU A 77 -11.89 -8.76 -6.87
C LEU A 77 -11.92 -10.19 -7.42
N ALA A 78 -11.08 -11.06 -6.87
CA ALA A 78 -11.00 -12.46 -7.25
C ALA A 78 -12.29 -13.22 -6.93
N GLU A 79 -12.94 -12.95 -5.79
CA GLU A 79 -14.22 -13.57 -5.44
C GLU A 79 -15.31 -13.25 -6.46
N TYR A 80 -15.37 -11.99 -6.94
CA TYR A 80 -16.29 -11.63 -8.02
C TYR A 80 -15.89 -12.27 -9.35
N ASP A 81 -14.60 -12.26 -9.70
CA ASP A 81 -14.12 -12.87 -10.95
C ASP A 81 -14.37 -14.38 -10.99
N GLU A 82 -14.23 -15.05 -9.85
CA GLU A 82 -14.56 -16.46 -9.69
C GLU A 82 -16.07 -16.68 -9.89
N PHE A 83 -16.91 -15.90 -9.22
CA PHE A 83 -18.36 -15.96 -9.44
C PHE A 83 -18.73 -15.70 -10.92
N ALA A 84 -18.12 -14.70 -11.55
CA ALA A 84 -18.48 -14.24 -12.89
C ALA A 84 -17.97 -15.16 -14.00
N TYR A 85 -16.74 -15.68 -13.88
CA TYR A 85 -16.02 -16.34 -14.98
C TYR A 85 -15.61 -17.78 -14.70
N SER A 86 -15.77 -18.28 -13.46
CA SER A 86 -15.46 -19.68 -13.16
C SER A 86 -16.32 -20.64 -13.99
N HIS A 87 -15.74 -21.81 -14.28
CA HIS A 87 -16.40 -22.94 -14.92
C HIS A 87 -16.85 -24.00 -13.90
N ASP A 88 -16.66 -23.71 -12.61
CA ASP A 88 -17.13 -24.54 -11.52
C ASP A 88 -18.68 -24.66 -11.55
N PRO A 89 -19.24 -25.89 -11.51
CA PRO A 89 -20.68 -26.11 -11.57
C PRO A 89 -21.49 -25.33 -10.53
N ASP A 90 -20.95 -25.15 -9.32
CA ASP A 90 -21.64 -24.44 -8.23
C ASP A 90 -21.75 -22.94 -8.54
N ASN A 91 -20.66 -22.32 -9.01
CA ASN A 91 -20.65 -20.93 -9.46
C ASN A 91 -21.52 -20.71 -10.71
N LEU A 92 -21.53 -21.67 -11.64
CA LEU A 92 -22.42 -21.65 -12.81
C LEU A 92 -23.90 -21.71 -12.40
N ALA A 93 -24.24 -22.55 -11.43
CA ALA A 93 -25.59 -22.64 -10.88
C ALA A 93 -25.96 -21.35 -10.12
N ASP A 94 -25.06 -20.80 -9.29
CA ASP A 94 -25.31 -19.57 -8.54
C ASP A 94 -25.60 -18.40 -9.50
N ARG A 95 -24.77 -18.20 -10.53
CA ARG A 95 -24.96 -17.10 -11.49
C ARG A 95 -26.11 -17.29 -12.48
N THR A 96 -26.64 -18.51 -12.63
CA THR A 96 -27.76 -18.79 -13.55
C THR A 96 -29.10 -18.87 -12.83
N ILE A 97 -29.12 -19.46 -11.62
CA ILE A 97 -30.34 -19.81 -10.90
C ILE A 97 -30.56 -18.91 -9.68
N HIS A 98 -29.50 -18.53 -8.96
CA HIS A 98 -29.68 -17.86 -7.66
C HIS A 98 -29.47 -16.35 -7.71
N ARG A 99 -28.48 -15.87 -8.48
CA ARG A 99 -28.07 -14.46 -8.52
C ARG A 99 -27.70 -13.98 -9.94
N PRO A 100 -28.55 -14.17 -10.96
CA PRO A 100 -28.23 -13.75 -12.33
C PRO A 100 -28.04 -12.23 -12.47
N GLU A 101 -28.78 -11.43 -11.70
CA GLU A 101 -28.67 -9.96 -11.79
C GLU A 101 -27.28 -9.43 -11.38
N LEU A 102 -26.52 -10.19 -10.60
CA LEU A 102 -25.18 -9.78 -10.19
C LEU A 102 -24.19 -9.72 -11.38
N LEU A 103 -24.50 -10.40 -12.48
CA LEU A 103 -23.77 -10.29 -13.75
C LEU A 103 -24.25 -9.12 -14.63
N ASN A 104 -25.43 -8.56 -14.35
CA ASN A 104 -25.95 -7.45 -15.11
C ASN A 104 -25.25 -6.14 -14.68
N THR A 105 -24.33 -5.66 -15.51
CA THR A 105 -23.62 -4.40 -15.27
C THR A 105 -24.54 -3.18 -15.31
N ASP A 106 -25.66 -3.27 -16.04
CA ASP A 106 -26.66 -2.20 -16.20
C ASP A 106 -27.90 -2.47 -15.33
N SER A 107 -27.74 -3.17 -14.21
CA SER A 107 -28.82 -3.45 -13.26
C SER A 107 -29.44 -2.16 -12.74
N ALA A 108 -30.78 -2.09 -12.70
CA ALA A 108 -31.52 -0.98 -12.10
C ALA A 108 -31.48 -0.97 -10.56
N ASP A 109 -30.96 -2.04 -9.94
CA ASP A 109 -30.75 -2.09 -8.49
C ASP A 109 -29.51 -1.27 -8.09
N PRO A 110 -29.68 -0.25 -7.23
CA PRO A 110 -28.60 0.66 -6.87
C PRO A 110 -27.44 -0.02 -6.13
N ASP A 111 -27.68 -1.12 -5.41
CA ASP A 111 -26.62 -1.85 -4.71
C ASP A 111 -25.70 -2.56 -5.72
N ILE A 112 -26.28 -3.14 -6.78
CA ILE A 112 -25.56 -3.89 -7.82
C ILE A 112 -24.83 -2.91 -8.75
N GLU A 113 -25.49 -1.85 -9.22
CA GLU A 113 -24.87 -0.80 -10.03
C GLU A 113 -23.66 -0.19 -9.29
N ARG A 114 -23.84 0.13 -8.01
CA ARG A 114 -22.77 0.72 -7.19
C ARG A 114 -21.57 -0.22 -7.05
N PHE A 115 -21.82 -1.51 -6.86
CA PHE A 115 -20.74 -2.49 -6.81
C PHE A 115 -19.94 -2.53 -8.12
N HIS A 116 -20.59 -2.60 -9.29
CA HIS A 116 -19.88 -2.60 -10.58
C HIS A 116 -19.05 -1.34 -10.80
N TYR A 117 -19.60 -0.18 -10.42
CA TYR A 117 -18.87 1.09 -10.48
C TYR A 117 -17.60 1.06 -9.61
N GLU A 118 -17.73 0.62 -8.35
CA GLU A 118 -16.61 0.55 -7.41
C GLU A 118 -15.61 -0.54 -7.79
N TYR A 119 -16.06 -1.68 -8.32
CA TYR A 119 -15.22 -2.75 -8.86
C TYR A 119 -14.31 -2.22 -9.97
N SER A 120 -14.87 -1.51 -10.96
CA SER A 120 -14.07 -0.91 -12.05
C SER A 120 -13.04 0.11 -11.52
N THR A 121 -13.41 0.85 -10.48
CA THR A 121 -12.55 1.86 -9.85
C THR A 121 -11.45 1.22 -9.00
N ALA A 122 -11.75 0.13 -8.31
CA ALA A 122 -10.81 -0.67 -7.54
C ALA A 122 -9.74 -1.31 -8.43
N GLN A 123 -10.12 -1.88 -9.59
CA GLN A 123 -9.16 -2.40 -10.56
C GLN A 123 -8.16 -1.32 -11.04
N ARG A 124 -8.67 -0.13 -11.37
CA ARG A 124 -7.82 1.02 -11.77
C ARG A 124 -6.93 1.49 -10.62
N TYR A 125 -7.45 1.49 -9.39
CA TYR A 125 -6.69 1.85 -8.20
C TYR A 125 -5.55 0.87 -7.93
N ARG A 126 -5.83 -0.44 -7.94
CA ARG A 126 -4.84 -1.52 -7.79
C ARG A 126 -3.65 -1.31 -8.73
N LYS A 127 -3.93 -1.17 -10.04
CA LYS A 127 -2.88 -1.00 -11.05
C LYS A 127 -1.99 0.21 -10.78
N ARG A 128 -2.58 1.34 -10.37
CA ARG A 128 -1.82 2.55 -10.00
C ARG A 128 -1.04 2.36 -8.71
N MET A 129 -1.57 1.59 -7.75
CA MET A 129 -0.91 1.40 -6.46
C MET A 129 0.34 0.55 -6.53
N HIS A 130 0.34 -0.53 -7.31
CA HIS A 130 1.57 -1.29 -7.55
C HIS A 130 2.66 -0.43 -8.19
N ALA A 131 2.30 0.42 -9.17
CA ALA A 131 3.24 1.34 -9.79
C ALA A 131 3.78 2.39 -8.79
N HIS A 132 2.92 2.89 -7.90
CA HIS A 132 3.33 3.89 -6.91
C HIS A 132 4.21 3.29 -5.80
N LEU A 133 3.90 2.08 -5.33
CA LEU A 133 4.69 1.37 -4.32
C LEU A 133 6.08 0.96 -4.81
N ALA A 134 6.25 0.77 -6.13
CA ALA A 134 7.57 0.53 -6.73
C ALA A 134 8.55 1.71 -6.50
N ASN A 135 8.05 2.92 -6.21
CA ASN A 135 8.90 4.06 -5.88
C ASN A 135 9.45 3.95 -4.46
N HIS A 136 10.77 3.79 -4.31
CA HIS A 136 11.43 3.66 -3.01
C HIS A 136 11.57 4.97 -2.22
N HIS A 137 11.30 6.12 -2.83
CA HIS A 137 11.49 7.45 -2.24
C HIS A 137 10.26 7.97 -1.47
N LEU A 138 9.24 7.13 -1.23
CA LEU A 138 8.06 7.52 -0.46
C LEU A 138 8.41 7.73 1.02
N GLY A 139 8.05 8.90 1.56
CA GLY A 139 8.19 9.20 2.99
C GLY A 139 7.07 8.57 3.84
N VAL A 140 7.27 8.51 5.16
CA VAL A 140 6.33 7.92 6.14
C VAL A 140 4.92 8.50 6.00
N GLY A 141 4.77 9.82 6.06
CA GLY A 141 3.43 10.45 5.97
C GLY A 141 2.72 10.26 4.62
N GLN A 142 3.47 10.02 3.54
CA GLN A 142 2.87 9.63 2.26
C GLN A 142 2.36 8.19 2.32
N LEU A 143 3.15 7.27 2.88
CA LEU A 143 2.76 5.88 3.07
C LEU A 143 1.55 5.75 4.01
N GLU A 144 1.49 6.48 5.12
CA GLU A 144 0.33 6.50 6.02
C GLU A 144 -0.94 6.97 5.28
N ARG A 145 -0.82 8.02 4.47
CA ARG A 145 -1.94 8.50 3.66
C ARG A 145 -2.40 7.43 2.67
N LEU A 146 -1.46 6.74 2.02
CA LEU A 146 -1.77 5.67 1.08
C LEU A 146 -2.41 4.47 1.78
N LEU A 147 -1.93 4.09 2.96
CA LEU A 147 -2.51 3.03 3.78
C LEU A 147 -3.97 3.35 4.11
N ARG A 148 -4.24 4.53 4.66
CA ARG A 148 -5.61 4.96 4.99
C ARG A 148 -6.54 4.93 3.78
N ILE A 149 -6.07 5.40 2.61
CA ILE A 149 -6.87 5.36 1.37
C ILE A 149 -7.09 3.91 0.90
N SER A 150 -6.09 3.04 1.08
CA SER A 150 -6.21 1.62 0.71
C SER A 150 -7.26 0.94 1.58
N ASP A 151 -7.17 1.11 2.90
CA ASP A 151 -8.10 0.53 3.87
C ASP A 151 -9.54 1.00 3.63
N GLU A 152 -9.73 2.30 3.40
CA GLU A 152 -11.05 2.87 3.08
C GLU A 152 -11.64 2.27 1.80
N ARG A 153 -10.80 2.05 0.78
CA ARG A 153 -11.25 1.47 -0.50
C ARG A 153 -11.59 0.00 -0.38
N VAL A 154 -10.78 -0.77 0.34
CA VAL A 154 -11.04 -2.19 0.63
C VAL A 154 -12.37 -2.33 1.37
N ALA A 155 -12.55 -1.55 2.44
CA ALA A 155 -13.77 -1.58 3.23
C ALA A 155 -15.01 -1.27 2.39
N LYS A 156 -14.97 -0.19 1.58
CA LYS A 156 -16.07 0.18 0.68
C LYS A 156 -16.37 -0.92 -0.34
N LEU A 157 -15.35 -1.43 -1.02
CA LEU A 157 -15.53 -2.47 -2.04
C LEU A 157 -16.19 -3.72 -1.43
N ARG A 158 -15.72 -4.16 -0.26
CA ARG A 158 -16.26 -5.31 0.46
C ARG A 158 -17.70 -5.07 0.91
N GLU A 159 -18.02 -3.88 1.40
CA GLU A 159 -19.37 -3.51 1.80
C GLU A 159 -20.34 -3.56 0.62
N TYR A 160 -19.97 -2.95 -0.51
CA TYR A 160 -20.80 -2.96 -1.71
C TYR A 160 -20.93 -4.35 -2.33
N TRP A 161 -19.88 -5.17 -2.28
CA TRP A 161 -19.95 -6.56 -2.72
C TRP A 161 -20.98 -7.36 -1.93
N LEU A 162 -20.96 -7.25 -0.61
CA LEU A 162 -21.93 -7.92 0.25
C LEU A 162 -23.35 -7.37 0.06
N ALA A 163 -23.49 -6.05 -0.15
CA ALA A 163 -24.78 -5.43 -0.45
C ALA A 163 -25.36 -5.94 -1.77
N ALA A 164 -24.56 -5.98 -2.84
CA ALA A 164 -24.94 -6.46 -4.16
C ALA A 164 -25.34 -7.94 -4.13
N ARG A 165 -24.60 -8.81 -3.42
CA ARG A 165 -24.98 -10.23 -3.25
C ARG A 165 -26.32 -10.38 -2.54
N ARG A 166 -26.56 -9.59 -1.48
CA ARG A 166 -27.86 -9.58 -0.79
C ARG A 166 -28.97 -9.09 -1.71
N ALA A 167 -28.71 -8.04 -2.50
CA ALA A 167 -29.66 -7.50 -3.47
C ALA A 167 -30.03 -8.53 -4.54
N ALA A 168 -29.04 -9.14 -5.19
CA ALA A 168 -29.25 -10.18 -6.18
C ALA A 168 -30.05 -11.37 -5.61
N HIS A 169 -29.76 -11.78 -4.37
CA HIS A 169 -30.52 -12.86 -3.71
C HIS A 169 -31.98 -12.44 -3.41
N ARG A 170 -32.26 -11.18 -3.08
CA ARG A 170 -33.64 -10.68 -2.87
C ARG A 170 -34.46 -10.69 -4.16
N GLN A 171 -33.82 -10.54 -5.31
CA GLN A 171 -34.50 -10.51 -6.60
C GLN A 171 -34.86 -11.92 -7.11
N GLY A 172 -34.07 -12.94 -6.75
CA GLY A 172 -34.31 -14.35 -7.07
C GLY A 172 -34.33 -14.64 -8.59
N PRO A 173 -34.45 -15.92 -8.98
CA PRO A 173 -34.68 -16.28 -10.38
C PRO A 173 -36.08 -15.82 -10.80
N GLY A 174 -36.18 -14.70 -11.51
CA GLY A 174 -37.39 -14.36 -12.26
C GLY A 174 -38.08 -13.03 -11.96
N LYS A 175 -37.40 -12.01 -11.42
CA LYS A 175 -37.89 -10.64 -11.65
C LYS A 175 -37.40 -10.17 -13.03
N PRO A 176 -38.27 -10.09 -14.06
CA PRO A 176 -37.90 -9.41 -15.28
C PRO A 176 -37.57 -7.96 -14.92
N GLY A 177 -36.40 -7.49 -15.34
CA GLY A 177 -36.03 -6.08 -15.25
C GLY A 177 -37.18 -5.24 -15.79
N THR A 178 -37.86 -4.54 -14.89
CA THR A 178 -38.91 -3.60 -15.26
C THR A 178 -38.22 -2.43 -15.90
N SER A 179 -38.55 -2.26 -17.19
CA SER A 179 -38.15 -1.21 -18.13
C SER A 179 -38.12 0.20 -17.57
#